data_AF-A0AAN6Z4E6-F1
#
_entry.id   AF-A0AAN6Z4E6-F1
#
_cell.length_a   1.000
_cell.length_b   1.000
_cell.length_c   1.000
_cell.angle_alpha   90.00
_cell.angle_beta   90.00
_cell.angle_gamma   90.00
#
_symmetry.space_group_name_H-M   'P 1'
#
loop_
_entity.id
_entity.type
_entity.pdbx_description
1 polymer ?
#
loop_
_entity_poly.entity_id
_entity_poly.type
_entity_poly.pdbx_seq_one_letter_code
_entity_poly.pdbx_strand_id
1 'polypeptide(L)'
;MTPSIVEGLQTLKRHANQGLAVMPAQDDHEPSLKDPTVGNPISHLQVVDLWSALKVAGAGRWSLEVLLKGSKVYVPPPPPKAEPSDEYKALMARLRREQEQREYECMTNPLPPTETFAQRFPNGANMAQAFAAVNRPSREVDMGDDDVTYGDVHRQLMLILNFVASILGVAATLWILARWWSTPARLFLTMGGSALVGIAEVAVYSGYVWHLGMAKKKDQTLKEVKQIVQSWTLAPDGDEAVAVGGGAGTGDTTLRRRLNE
;
A
#
# COMPACT_ATOMS: atom_id res chain seq x y z
N MET A 1 -39.21 -10.73 8.33
CA MET A 1 -40.00 -11.03 9.54
C MET A 1 -39.75 -12.47 9.89
N THR A 2 -39.39 -12.73 11.14
CA THR A 2 -39.19 -14.06 11.71
C THR A 2 -40.53 -14.61 12.23
N PRO A 3 -40.67 -15.92 12.48
CA PRO A 3 -41.89 -16.49 13.04
C PRO A 3 -42.27 -15.87 14.40
N SER A 4 -41.30 -15.49 15.23
CA SER A 4 -41.54 -14.81 16.51
C SER A 4 -42.16 -13.42 16.34
N ILE A 5 -41.73 -12.66 15.32
CA ILE A 5 -42.31 -11.34 14.99
C ILE A 5 -43.75 -11.49 14.49
N VAL A 6 -44.02 -12.50 13.66
CA VAL A 6 -45.38 -12.77 13.15
C VAL A 6 -46.32 -13.17 14.30
N GLU A 7 -45.88 -14.03 15.22
CA GLU A 7 -46.66 -14.41 16.40
C GLU A 7 -46.87 -13.21 17.35
N GLY A 8 -45.86 -12.35 17.51
CA GLY A 8 -45.95 -11.10 18.25
C GLY A 8 -47.02 -10.16 17.69
N LEU A 9 -47.01 -9.93 16.37
CA LEU A 9 -48.01 -9.09 15.68
C LEU A 9 -49.42 -9.66 15.78
N GLN A 10 -49.58 -10.99 15.66
CA GLN A 10 -50.87 -11.65 15.86
C GLN A 10 -51.38 -11.51 17.30
N THR A 11 -50.48 -11.63 18.28
CA THR A 11 -50.81 -11.43 19.70
C THR A 11 -51.24 -9.99 19.95
N LEU A 12 -50.49 -9.02 19.41
CA LEU A 12 -50.82 -7.60 19.51
C LEU A 12 -52.18 -7.29 18.86
N LYS A 13 -52.47 -7.83 17.67
CA LYS A 13 -53.76 -7.66 16.98
C LYS A 13 -54.94 -8.19 17.80
N ARG A 14 -54.76 -9.30 18.53
CA ARG A 14 -55.78 -9.83 19.45
C ARG A 14 -56.00 -8.89 20.64
N HIS A 15 -54.94 -8.34 21.23
CA HIS A 15 -55.06 -7.37 22.33
C HIS A 15 -55.64 -6.02 21.87
N ALA A 16 -55.34 -5.59 20.65
CA ALA A 16 -55.91 -4.39 20.05
C ALA A 16 -57.42 -4.54 19.80
N ASN A 17 -57.86 -5.69 19.30
CA ASN A 17 -59.29 -6.01 19.16
C ASN A 17 -60.03 -6.06 20.51
N GLN A 18 -59.31 -6.27 21.62
CA GLN A 18 -59.84 -6.25 22.99
C GLN A 18 -59.74 -4.86 23.66
N GLY A 19 -59.27 -3.83 22.95
CA GLY A 19 -59.11 -2.47 23.47
C GLY A 19 -57.93 -2.28 24.44
N LEU A 20 -57.06 -3.28 24.58
CA LEU A 20 -55.92 -3.29 25.52
C LEU A 20 -54.61 -2.79 24.91
N ALA A 21 -54.55 -2.58 23.60
CA ALA A 21 -53.35 -2.11 22.91
C ALA A 21 -53.69 -1.26 21.68
N VAL A 22 -52.82 -0.29 21.38
CA VAL A 22 -52.90 0.54 20.17
C VAL A 22 -51.99 -0.07 19.12
N MET A 23 -52.49 -0.24 17.88
CA MET A 23 -51.66 -0.69 16.77
C MET A 23 -50.70 0.45 16.35
N PRO A 24 -49.44 0.16 16.01
CA PRO A 24 -48.51 1.17 15.53
C PRO A 24 -49.07 1.84 14.27
N ALA A 25 -48.92 3.16 14.18
CA ALA A 25 -49.30 3.93 13.02
C ALA A 25 -48.46 3.48 11.81
N GLN A 26 -49.09 3.35 10.64
CA GLN A 26 -48.35 3.05 9.40
C GLN A 26 -47.87 4.37 8.80
N ASP A 27 -46.56 4.53 8.71
CA ASP A 27 -45.95 5.59 7.92
C ASP A 27 -45.77 5.14 6.46
N ASP A 28 -46.01 6.03 5.50
CA ASP A 28 -45.94 5.73 4.06
C ASP A 28 -44.53 5.33 3.58
N HIS A 29 -43.49 5.64 4.37
CA HIS A 29 -42.10 5.27 4.09
C HIS A 29 -41.68 3.92 4.68
N GLU A 30 -42.55 3.24 5.41
CA GLU A 30 -42.26 1.99 6.11
C GLU A 30 -42.90 0.75 5.46
N PRO A 31 -42.33 -0.46 5.65
CA PRO A 31 -42.93 -1.68 5.13
C PRO A 31 -44.31 -1.95 5.75
N SER A 32 -45.26 -2.37 4.92
CA SER A 32 -46.65 -2.59 5.33
C SER A 32 -46.78 -3.77 6.31
N LEU A 33 -47.48 -3.54 7.43
CA LEU A 33 -47.75 -4.51 8.49
C LEU A 33 -49.10 -5.25 8.36
N LYS A 34 -49.85 -5.00 7.27
CA LYS A 34 -51.22 -5.50 7.09
C LYS A 34 -51.31 -7.03 6.99
N ASP A 35 -50.34 -7.65 6.30
CA ASP A 35 -50.24 -9.09 6.08
C ASP A 35 -48.90 -9.64 6.61
N PRO A 36 -48.82 -10.02 7.90
CA PRO A 36 -47.58 -10.49 8.49
C PRO A 36 -47.27 -11.94 8.07
N THR A 37 -46.44 -12.11 7.05
CA THR A 37 -45.89 -13.42 6.64
C THR A 37 -44.39 -13.53 6.94
N VAL A 38 -43.93 -14.75 7.23
CA VAL A 38 -42.51 -15.03 7.42
C VAL A 38 -41.76 -14.67 6.13
N GLY A 39 -40.68 -13.89 6.26
CA GLY A 39 -39.90 -13.41 5.12
C GLY A 39 -40.15 -11.96 4.71
N ASN A 40 -41.28 -11.34 5.05
CA ASN A 40 -41.55 -9.94 4.67
C ASN A 40 -40.60 -8.96 5.39
N PRO A 41 -40.18 -7.84 4.78
CA PRO A 41 -39.31 -6.87 5.45
C PRO A 41 -40.02 -6.21 6.65
N ILE A 42 -39.25 -5.86 7.68
CA ILE A 42 -39.74 -5.10 8.84
C ILE A 42 -38.71 -4.02 9.19
N SER A 43 -39.15 -2.81 9.51
CA SER A 43 -38.26 -1.72 9.92
C SER A 43 -37.79 -1.91 11.37
N HIS A 44 -36.66 -1.32 11.72
CA HIS A 44 -36.17 -1.34 13.11
C HIS A 44 -37.15 -0.65 14.08
N LEU A 45 -37.74 0.47 13.66
CA LEU A 45 -38.69 1.23 14.48
C LEU A 45 -39.95 0.41 14.78
N GLN A 46 -40.50 -0.28 13.77
CA GLN A 46 -41.64 -1.17 13.93
C GLN A 46 -41.40 -2.32 14.91
N VAL A 47 -40.17 -2.85 14.98
CA VAL A 47 -39.83 -3.90 15.96
C VAL A 47 -39.82 -3.33 17.39
N VAL A 48 -39.33 -2.11 17.57
CA VAL A 48 -39.30 -1.42 18.86
C VAL A 48 -40.72 -1.06 19.32
N ASP A 49 -41.56 -0.57 18.41
CA ASP A 49 -42.95 -0.23 18.70
C ASP A 49 -43.79 -1.47 18.99
N LEU A 50 -43.56 -2.57 18.28
CA LEU A 50 -44.17 -3.86 18.57
C LEU A 50 -43.78 -4.34 19.98
N TRP A 51 -42.50 -4.25 20.34
CA TRP A 51 -42.03 -4.65 21.66
C TRP A 51 -42.61 -3.79 22.78
N SER A 52 -42.66 -2.46 22.59
CA SER A 52 -43.21 -1.53 23.58
C SER A 52 -44.71 -1.77 23.79
N ALA A 53 -45.47 -1.99 22.71
CA ALA A 53 -46.90 -2.30 22.77
C ALA A 53 -47.18 -3.66 23.44
N LEU A 54 -46.38 -4.69 23.17
CA LEU A 54 -46.49 -6.00 23.83
C LEU A 54 -46.15 -5.94 25.33
N LYS A 55 -45.20 -5.07 25.72
CA LYS A 55 -44.86 -4.83 27.12
C LYS A 55 -46.01 -4.16 27.87
N VAL A 56 -46.65 -3.16 27.28
CA VAL A 56 -47.83 -2.47 27.86
C VAL A 56 -49.02 -3.43 27.98
N ALA A 57 -49.19 -4.33 27.01
CA ALA A 57 -50.24 -5.36 27.05
C ALA A 57 -49.99 -6.48 28.10
N GLY A 58 -48.90 -6.43 28.86
CA GLY A 58 -48.61 -7.39 29.95
C GLY A 58 -48.15 -8.76 29.46
N ALA A 59 -47.74 -8.89 28.20
CA ALA A 59 -47.30 -10.14 27.62
C ALA A 59 -45.82 -10.43 27.94
N GLY A 60 -45.53 -10.77 29.20
CA GLY A 60 -44.17 -10.98 29.75
C GLY A 60 -43.36 -12.11 29.09
N ARG A 61 -43.96 -12.87 28.17
CA ARG A 61 -43.28 -13.89 27.34
C ARG A 61 -42.47 -13.30 26.17
N TRP A 62 -42.64 -12.02 25.87
CA TRP A 62 -42.03 -11.37 24.71
C TRP A 62 -40.92 -10.40 25.12
N SER A 63 -39.68 -10.87 25.14
CA SER A 63 -38.49 -10.01 25.23
C SER A 63 -37.99 -9.63 23.83
N LEU A 64 -37.29 -8.49 23.72
CA LEU A 64 -36.76 -8.01 22.44
C LEU A 64 -35.81 -9.02 21.78
N GLU A 65 -35.04 -9.75 22.59
CA GLU A 65 -34.19 -10.87 22.16
C GLU A 65 -34.98 -11.99 21.47
N VAL A 66 -36.20 -12.31 21.94
CA VAL A 66 -37.06 -13.36 21.34
C VAL A 66 -37.61 -12.90 20.00
N LEU A 67 -37.96 -11.61 19.88
CA LEU A 67 -38.41 -11.02 18.62
C LEU A 67 -37.28 -10.94 17.58
N LEU A 68 -36.07 -10.58 18.01
CA LEU A 68 -34.90 -10.45 17.12
C LEU A 68 -34.24 -11.79 16.77
N LYS A 69 -34.58 -12.89 17.45
CA LYS A 69 -34.01 -14.20 17.19
C LYS A 69 -34.23 -14.64 15.74
N GLY A 70 -33.14 -14.80 14.99
CA GLY A 70 -33.15 -15.21 13.59
C GLY A 70 -33.40 -14.08 12.58
N SER A 71 -33.42 -12.82 13.03
CA SER A 71 -33.45 -11.66 12.13
C SER A 71 -32.08 -11.46 11.46
N LYS A 72 -32.09 -11.06 10.18
CA LYS A 72 -30.90 -10.68 9.43
C LYS A 72 -31.08 -9.26 8.93
N VAL A 73 -30.03 -8.45 9.01
CA VAL A 73 -30.02 -7.10 8.43
C VAL A 73 -30.08 -7.23 6.91
N TYR A 74 -31.03 -6.54 6.29
CA TYR A 74 -31.09 -6.48 4.83
C TYR A 74 -29.92 -5.63 4.31
N VAL A 75 -29.00 -6.28 3.60
CA VAL A 75 -27.95 -5.61 2.85
C VAL A 75 -28.37 -5.67 1.38
N PRO A 76 -28.57 -4.52 0.71
CA PRO A 76 -28.92 -4.54 -0.70
C PRO A 76 -27.84 -5.27 -1.50
N PRO A 77 -28.22 -6.03 -2.55
CA PRO A 77 -27.23 -6.68 -3.40
C PRO A 77 -26.26 -5.61 -3.93
N PRO A 78 -24.95 -5.92 -4.00
CA PRO A 78 -23.98 -4.99 -4.54
C PRO A 78 -24.43 -4.59 -5.95
N PRO A 79 -24.29 -3.31 -6.33
CA PRO A 79 -24.68 -2.85 -7.65
C PRO A 79 -23.96 -3.69 -8.72
N PRO A 80 -24.61 -3.93 -9.88
CA PRO A 80 -23.96 -4.66 -10.97
C PRO A 80 -22.63 -3.98 -11.33
N LYS A 81 -21.60 -4.80 -11.53
CA LYS A 81 -20.26 -4.29 -11.90
C LYS A 81 -20.39 -3.47 -13.18
N ALA A 82 -19.81 -2.27 -13.19
CA ALA A 82 -19.77 -1.44 -14.39
C ALA A 82 -19.07 -2.20 -15.53
N GLU A 83 -19.61 -2.08 -16.74
CA GLU A 83 -18.95 -2.64 -17.92
C GLU A 83 -17.57 -1.97 -18.08
N PRO A 84 -16.49 -2.73 -18.33
CA PRO A 84 -15.16 -2.15 -18.53
C PRO A 84 -15.15 -1.17 -19.70
N SER A 85 -14.52 -0.01 -19.51
CA SER A 85 -14.37 0.99 -20.56
C SER A 85 -13.59 0.44 -21.77
N ASP A 86 -13.87 0.97 -22.96
CA ASP A 86 -13.20 0.51 -24.18
C ASP A 86 -11.69 0.82 -24.19
N GLU A 87 -11.28 1.90 -23.52
CA GLU A 87 -9.87 2.21 -23.27
C GLU A 87 -9.18 1.11 -22.45
N TYR A 88 -9.85 0.60 -21.42
CA TYR A 88 -9.33 -0.49 -20.60
C TYR A 88 -9.21 -1.78 -21.40
N LYS A 89 -10.19 -2.10 -22.26
CA LYS A 89 -10.11 -3.26 -23.17
C LYS A 89 -8.95 -3.12 -24.15
N ALA A 90 -8.73 -1.93 -24.71
CA ALA A 90 -7.62 -1.65 -25.61
C ALA A 90 -6.26 -1.80 -24.89
N LEU A 91 -6.15 -1.30 -23.66
CA LEU A 91 -4.97 -1.48 -22.80
C LEU A 91 -4.72 -2.97 -22.51
N MET A 92 -5.75 -3.72 -22.15
CA MET A 92 -5.63 -5.15 -21.85
C MET A 92 -5.27 -5.97 -23.09
N ALA A 93 -5.85 -5.64 -24.25
CA ALA A 93 -5.47 -6.25 -25.52
C ALA A 93 -4.00 -5.99 -25.85
N ARG A 94 -3.52 -4.76 -25.57
CA ARG A 94 -2.11 -4.42 -25.72
C ARG A 94 -1.22 -5.21 -24.76
N LEU A 95 -1.57 -5.28 -23.48
CA LEU A 95 -0.80 -6.03 -22.47
C LEU A 95 -0.69 -7.52 -22.81
N ARG A 96 -1.78 -8.13 -23.29
CA ARG A 96 -1.74 -9.53 -23.76
C ARG A 96 -0.77 -9.73 -24.91
N ARG A 97 -0.80 -8.84 -25.92
CA ARG A 97 0.14 -8.91 -27.04
C ARG A 97 1.60 -8.75 -26.57
N GLU A 98 1.85 -7.83 -25.64
CA GLU A 98 3.21 -7.64 -25.09
C GLU A 98 3.68 -8.88 -24.30
N GLN A 99 2.79 -9.56 -23.57
CA GLN A 99 3.09 -10.83 -22.91
C GLN A 99 3.35 -11.97 -23.92
N GLU A 100 2.49 -12.12 -24.92
CA GLU A 100 2.66 -13.11 -26.00
C GLU A 100 3.98 -12.91 -26.76
N GLN A 101 4.38 -11.66 -27.00
CA GLN A 101 5.67 -11.33 -27.62
C GLN A 101 6.84 -11.78 -26.76
N ARG A 102 6.81 -11.54 -25.44
CA ARG A 102 7.86 -11.98 -24.51
C ARG A 102 7.95 -13.51 -24.44
N GLU A 103 6.81 -14.19 -24.41
CA GLU A 103 6.78 -15.66 -24.44
C GLU A 103 7.37 -16.20 -25.75
N TYR A 104 7.02 -15.59 -26.88
CA TYR A 104 7.58 -15.94 -28.18
C TYR A 104 9.09 -15.69 -28.25
N GLU A 105 9.58 -14.57 -27.71
CA GLU A 105 11.01 -14.27 -27.60
C GLU A 105 11.75 -15.32 -26.75
N CYS A 106 11.17 -15.76 -25.63
CA CYS A 106 11.71 -16.84 -24.81
C CYS A 106 11.78 -18.18 -25.56
N MET A 107 10.79 -18.48 -26.42
CA MET A 107 10.76 -19.72 -27.21
C MET A 107 11.70 -19.68 -28.40
N THR A 108 11.83 -18.51 -29.05
CA THR A 108 12.66 -18.35 -30.26
C THR A 108 14.13 -18.10 -29.94
N ASN A 109 14.42 -17.46 -28.82
CA ASN A 109 15.77 -17.27 -28.30
C ASN A 109 15.86 -17.94 -26.92
N PRO A 110 15.86 -19.29 -26.87
CA PRO A 110 15.97 -20.00 -25.60
C PRO A 110 17.29 -19.57 -24.94
N LEU A 111 17.16 -18.93 -23.78
CA LEU A 111 18.32 -18.64 -22.95
C LEU A 111 19.03 -19.98 -22.64
N PRO A 112 20.38 -19.99 -22.61
CA PRO A 112 21.11 -21.21 -22.27
C PRO A 112 20.56 -21.80 -20.96
N PRO A 113 20.30 -23.12 -20.90
CA PRO A 113 19.62 -23.74 -19.76
C PRO A 113 20.30 -23.34 -18.46
N THR A 114 19.59 -22.65 -17.58
CA THR A 114 20.08 -22.38 -16.24
C THR A 114 20.13 -23.70 -15.49
N GLU A 115 21.34 -24.14 -15.13
CA GLU A 115 21.55 -25.35 -14.33
C GLU A 115 20.64 -25.32 -13.08
N THR A 116 19.99 -26.44 -12.78
CA THR A 116 18.97 -26.54 -11.72
C THR A 116 19.48 -26.00 -10.37
N PHE A 117 18.63 -25.20 -9.73
CA PHE A 117 18.85 -24.41 -8.50
C PHE A 117 19.62 -25.12 -7.37
N ALA A 118 19.47 -26.44 -7.23
CA ALA A 118 20.11 -27.22 -6.17
C ALA A 118 21.55 -27.67 -6.51
N GLN A 119 21.94 -27.71 -7.79
CA GLN A 119 23.19 -28.34 -8.20
C GLN A 119 24.39 -27.38 -8.19
N ARG A 120 24.18 -26.06 -8.23
CA ARG A 120 25.28 -25.14 -8.52
C ARG A 120 25.82 -24.33 -7.33
N PHE A 121 25.06 -23.63 -6.46
CA PHE A 121 25.70 -22.88 -5.34
C PHE A 121 24.85 -22.56 -4.07
N PRO A 122 25.45 -22.66 -2.86
CA PRO A 122 24.87 -22.30 -1.55
C PRO A 122 24.96 -20.80 -1.13
N ASN A 123 25.39 -19.87 -2.00
CA ASN A 123 25.47 -18.42 -1.70
C ASN A 123 24.66 -17.59 -2.73
N GLY A 124 23.46 -17.14 -2.35
CA GLY A 124 22.40 -16.64 -3.24
C GLY A 124 22.46 -15.19 -3.73
N ALA A 125 23.52 -14.42 -3.45
CA ALA A 125 23.53 -12.97 -3.76
C ALA A 125 23.62 -12.65 -5.27
N ASN A 126 24.32 -13.46 -6.07
CA ASN A 126 24.47 -13.23 -7.51
C ASN A 126 23.24 -13.68 -8.33
N MET A 127 22.36 -14.52 -7.77
CA MET A 127 21.16 -14.99 -8.46
C MET A 127 19.99 -14.01 -8.39
N ALA A 128 19.85 -13.26 -7.28
CA ALA A 128 18.82 -12.21 -7.18
C ALA A 128 18.92 -11.20 -8.34
N GLN A 129 20.14 -10.95 -8.81
CA GLN A 129 20.42 -10.08 -9.96
C GLN A 129 19.97 -10.69 -11.30
N ALA A 130 20.06 -12.02 -11.46
CA ALA A 130 19.63 -12.71 -12.68
C ALA A 130 18.10 -12.81 -12.79
N PHE A 131 17.40 -13.10 -11.69
CA PHE A 131 15.94 -13.06 -11.64
C PHE A 131 15.40 -11.63 -11.78
N ALA A 132 16.08 -10.65 -11.19
CA ALA A 132 15.73 -9.24 -11.37
C ALA A 132 15.93 -8.76 -12.81
N ALA A 133 16.91 -9.31 -13.56
CA ALA A 133 17.17 -8.94 -14.94
C ALA A 133 16.02 -9.32 -15.89
N VAL A 134 15.33 -10.44 -15.63
CA VAL A 134 14.17 -10.90 -16.43
C VAL A 134 12.93 -10.03 -16.17
N ASN A 135 12.84 -9.43 -14.99
CA ASN A 135 11.76 -8.51 -14.59
C ASN A 135 12.16 -7.02 -14.70
N ARG A 136 13.21 -6.67 -15.46
CA ARG A 136 13.57 -5.26 -15.63
C ARG A 136 12.49 -4.52 -16.42
N PRO A 137 11.93 -3.41 -15.90
CA PRO A 137 10.96 -2.60 -16.62
C PRO A 137 11.59 -2.10 -17.93
N SER A 138 10.93 -2.41 -19.05
CA SER A 138 11.45 -2.13 -20.39
C SER A 138 11.15 -0.70 -20.86
N ARG A 139 10.40 0.08 -20.07
CA ARG A 139 10.00 1.46 -20.37
C ARG A 139 10.48 2.40 -19.26
N GLU A 140 10.98 3.56 -19.68
CA GLU A 140 11.43 4.66 -18.82
C GLU A 140 10.36 5.16 -17.85
N VAL A 141 9.07 5.03 -18.19
CA VAL A 141 7.92 5.38 -17.32
C VAL A 141 7.60 4.36 -16.23
N ASP A 142 8.21 3.18 -16.28
CA ASP A 142 8.03 2.08 -15.31
C ASP A 142 9.28 1.90 -14.42
N MET A 143 10.32 2.70 -14.68
CA MET A 143 11.37 3.00 -13.71
C MET A 143 10.74 3.93 -12.68
N GLY A 144 10.38 3.40 -11.51
CA GLY A 144 9.76 4.18 -10.44
C GLY A 144 10.59 5.41 -10.08
N ASP A 145 9.90 6.48 -9.72
CA ASP A 145 10.39 7.81 -9.35
C ASP A 145 11.81 7.80 -8.75
N ASP A 146 12.80 8.14 -9.59
CA ASP A 146 14.22 8.16 -9.28
C ASP A 146 14.64 9.38 -8.44
N ASP A 147 13.86 9.69 -7.39
CA ASP A 147 14.12 10.77 -6.43
C ASP A 147 15.52 10.63 -5.77
N VAL A 148 15.98 9.38 -5.62
CA VAL A 148 17.33 9.04 -5.16
C VAL A 148 18.43 9.43 -6.16
N THR A 149 18.14 9.46 -7.46
CA THR A 149 19.12 9.86 -8.49
C THR A 149 19.22 11.39 -8.60
N TYR A 150 18.09 12.10 -8.54
CA TYR A 150 18.11 13.57 -8.60
C TYR A 150 18.79 14.19 -7.38
N GLY A 151 18.59 13.64 -6.18
CA GLY A 151 19.26 14.11 -4.97
C GLY A 151 20.78 13.97 -5.03
N ASP A 152 21.28 12.85 -5.53
CA ASP A 152 22.73 12.63 -5.67
C ASP A 152 23.34 13.52 -6.77
N VAL A 153 22.64 13.70 -7.90
CA VAL A 153 23.09 14.60 -8.98
C VAL A 153 23.12 16.05 -8.49
N HIS A 154 22.10 16.51 -7.76
CA HIS A 154 22.07 17.89 -7.25
C HIS A 154 23.20 18.15 -6.24
N ARG A 155 23.48 17.16 -5.38
CA ARG A 155 24.60 17.23 -4.42
C ARG A 155 25.96 17.23 -5.13
N GLN A 156 26.10 16.42 -6.18
CA GLN A 156 27.33 16.34 -6.97
C GLN A 156 27.58 17.64 -7.75
N LEU A 157 26.52 18.25 -8.31
CA LEU A 157 26.60 19.55 -8.97
C LEU A 157 26.97 20.67 -8.00
N MET A 158 26.38 20.71 -6.79
CA MET A 158 26.69 21.72 -5.79
C MET A 158 28.14 21.61 -5.28
N LEU A 159 28.66 20.39 -5.14
CA LEU A 159 30.07 20.13 -4.80
C LEU A 159 31.01 20.61 -5.91
N ILE A 160 30.75 20.23 -7.17
CA ILE A 160 31.54 20.66 -8.33
C ILE A 160 31.54 22.18 -8.45
N LEU A 161 30.41 22.83 -8.19
CA LEU A 161 30.31 24.30 -8.27
C LEU A 161 31.14 24.98 -7.17
N ASN A 162 31.12 24.46 -5.95
CA ASN A 162 31.99 24.95 -4.86
C ASN A 162 33.48 24.75 -5.20
N PHE A 163 33.84 23.60 -5.79
CA PHE A 163 35.19 23.33 -6.27
C PHE A 163 35.64 24.34 -7.33
N VAL A 164 34.83 24.55 -8.37
CA VAL A 164 35.12 25.55 -9.43
C VAL A 164 35.24 26.96 -8.85
N ALA A 165 34.35 27.35 -7.93
CA ALA A 165 34.42 28.64 -7.26
C ALA A 165 35.71 28.81 -6.44
N SER A 166 36.15 27.76 -5.74
CA SER A 166 37.40 27.78 -4.97
C SER A 166 38.64 27.87 -5.88
N ILE A 167 38.69 27.13 -7.00
CA ILE A 167 39.78 27.20 -7.96
C ILE A 167 39.87 28.59 -8.58
N LEU A 168 38.74 29.14 -9.02
CA LEU A 168 38.70 30.47 -9.61
C LEU A 168 39.11 31.55 -8.59
N GLY A 169 38.69 31.42 -7.32
CA GLY A 169 39.10 32.31 -6.25
C GLY A 169 40.61 32.26 -5.97
N VAL A 170 41.20 31.07 -5.89
CA VAL A 170 42.64 30.90 -5.70
C VAL A 170 43.41 31.37 -6.94
N ALA A 171 42.94 31.07 -8.15
CA ALA A 171 43.55 31.53 -9.38
C ALA A 171 43.53 33.06 -9.50
N ALA A 172 42.41 33.70 -9.17
CA ALA A 172 42.28 35.16 -9.19
C ALA A 172 43.20 35.82 -8.15
N THR A 173 43.25 35.31 -6.92
CA THR A 173 44.10 35.85 -5.86
C THR A 173 45.59 35.69 -6.19
N LEU A 174 46.01 34.52 -6.68
CA LEU A 174 47.38 34.27 -7.15
C LEU A 174 47.74 35.15 -8.36
N TRP A 175 46.82 35.38 -9.28
CA TRP A 175 47.03 36.26 -10.44
C TRP A 175 47.21 37.73 -10.06
N ILE A 176 46.45 38.20 -9.06
CA ILE A 176 46.56 39.56 -8.52
C ILE A 176 47.89 39.74 -7.77
N LEU A 177 48.29 38.77 -6.96
CA LEU A 177 49.56 38.80 -6.22
C LEU A 177 50.78 38.73 -7.16
N ALA A 178 50.72 37.86 -8.16
CA ALA A 178 51.81 37.62 -9.11
C ALA A 178 51.99 38.75 -10.13
N ARG A 179 51.06 39.72 -10.17
CA ARG A 179 51.06 40.86 -11.10
C ARG A 179 52.39 41.63 -11.10
N TRP A 180 53.05 41.71 -9.94
CA TRP A 180 54.30 42.47 -9.74
C TRP A 180 55.56 41.59 -9.63
N TRP A 181 55.45 40.27 -9.82
CA TRP A 181 56.54 39.31 -9.55
C TRP A 181 57.25 38.84 -10.83
N SER A 182 58.54 38.47 -10.71
CA SER A 182 59.40 38.00 -11.81
C SER A 182 58.95 36.65 -12.40
N THR A 183 59.30 36.39 -13.66
CA THR A 183 58.94 35.18 -14.41
C THR A 183 59.18 33.84 -13.68
N PRO A 184 60.31 33.59 -12.99
CA PRO A 184 60.50 32.34 -12.26
C PRO A 184 59.58 32.23 -11.04
N ALA A 185 59.31 33.33 -10.35
CA ALA A 185 58.44 33.34 -9.19
C ALA A 185 56.98 33.03 -9.56
N ARG A 186 56.53 33.48 -10.74
CA ARG A 186 55.23 33.09 -11.32
C ARG A 186 55.15 31.59 -11.61
N LEU A 187 56.24 31.00 -12.10
CA LEU A 187 56.34 29.57 -12.39
C LEU A 187 56.24 28.72 -11.12
N PHE A 188 57.01 29.04 -10.08
CA PHE A 188 56.93 28.33 -8.80
C PHE A 188 55.56 28.47 -8.14
N LEU A 189 54.95 29.65 -8.23
CA LEU A 189 53.64 29.93 -7.64
C LEU A 189 52.50 29.19 -8.38
N THR A 190 52.57 29.07 -9.71
CA THR A 190 51.59 28.30 -10.48
C THR A 190 51.74 26.80 -10.28
N MET A 191 52.98 26.27 -10.27
CA MET A 191 53.24 24.86 -9.97
C MET A 191 52.83 24.50 -8.54
N GLY A 192 53.21 25.33 -7.55
CA GLY A 192 52.88 25.12 -6.15
C GLY A 192 51.39 25.30 -5.84
N GLY A 193 50.75 26.29 -6.46
CA GLY A 193 49.31 26.51 -6.35
C GLY A 193 48.51 25.32 -6.88
N SER A 194 48.90 24.76 -8.03
CA SER A 194 48.27 23.55 -8.57
C SER A 194 48.42 22.33 -7.65
N ALA A 195 49.60 22.14 -7.05
CA ALA A 195 49.85 21.02 -6.14
C ALA A 195 49.00 21.14 -4.85
N LEU A 196 48.92 22.34 -4.27
CA LEU A 196 48.10 22.59 -3.08
C LEU A 196 46.60 22.41 -3.34
N VAL A 197 46.10 22.88 -4.49
CA VAL A 197 44.71 22.68 -4.89
C VAL A 197 44.40 21.19 -5.06
N GLY A 198 45.31 20.41 -5.67
CA GLY A 198 45.16 18.96 -5.78
C GLY A 198 45.10 18.24 -4.43
N ILE A 199 45.94 18.64 -3.47
CA ILE A 199 45.93 18.07 -2.10
C ILE A 199 44.63 18.43 -1.36
N ALA A 200 44.20 19.69 -1.46
CA ALA A 200 42.96 20.13 -0.86
C ALA A 200 41.75 19.33 -1.38
N GLU A 201 41.72 19.04 -2.68
CA GLU A 201 40.61 18.29 -3.29
C GLU A 201 40.54 16.83 -2.80
N VAL A 202 41.68 16.16 -2.72
CA VAL A 202 41.74 14.78 -2.18
C VAL A 202 41.29 14.74 -0.72
N ALA A 203 41.63 15.76 0.07
CA ALA A 203 41.16 15.88 1.45
C ALA A 203 39.64 16.10 1.54
N VAL A 204 39.06 16.93 0.66
CA VAL A 204 37.61 17.15 0.60
C VAL A 204 36.87 15.87 0.19
N TYR A 205 37.36 15.16 -0.83
CA TYR A 205 36.76 13.89 -1.27
C TYR A 205 36.83 12.82 -0.18
N SER A 206 38.00 12.67 0.46
CA SER A 206 38.16 11.71 1.56
C SER A 206 37.26 12.05 2.76
N GLY A 207 37.12 13.34 3.11
CA GLY A 207 36.19 13.80 4.14
C GLY A 207 34.72 13.53 3.76
N TYR A 208 34.35 13.73 2.50
CA TYR A 208 33.01 13.45 1.98
C TYR A 208 32.69 11.95 2.04
N VAL A 209 33.59 11.09 1.54
CA VAL A 209 33.42 9.63 1.57
C VAL A 209 33.30 9.12 3.00
N TRP A 210 34.09 9.68 3.92
CA TRP A 210 34.00 9.36 5.35
C TRP A 210 32.64 9.77 5.93
N HIS A 211 32.14 10.96 5.60
CA HIS A 211 30.83 11.43 6.06
C HIS A 211 29.66 10.62 5.46
N LEU A 212 29.76 10.20 4.18
CA LEU A 212 28.79 9.29 3.57
C LEU A 212 28.77 7.92 4.26
N GLY A 213 29.95 7.41 4.64
CA GLY A 213 30.07 6.18 5.42
C GLY A 213 29.38 6.28 6.78
N MET A 214 29.44 7.44 7.44
CA MET A 214 28.76 7.67 8.72
C MET A 214 27.24 7.73 8.59
N ALA A 215 26.72 8.32 7.50
CA ALA A 215 25.28 8.35 7.23
C ALA A 215 24.74 6.94 6.92
N LYS A 216 25.44 6.19 6.05
CA LYS A 216 25.05 4.81 5.71
C LYS A 216 25.07 3.86 6.91
N LYS A 217 25.97 4.06 7.88
CA LYS A 217 25.97 3.27 9.12
C LYS A 217 24.72 3.53 9.98
N LYS A 218 24.24 4.77 10.06
CA LYS A 218 22.99 5.11 10.79
C LYS A 218 21.75 4.54 10.09
N ASP A 219 21.72 4.54 8.77
CA ASP A 219 20.60 3.96 8.01
C ASP A 219 20.64 2.43 8.00
N GLN A 220 21.83 1.81 7.95
CA GLN A 220 21.96 0.35 8.08
C GLN A 220 21.59 -0.17 9.48
N THR A 221 21.77 0.63 10.53
CA THR A 221 21.27 0.28 11.87
C THR A 221 19.74 0.30 11.96
N LEU A 222 19.07 1.03 11.06
CA LEU A 222 17.62 0.99 10.89
C LEU A 222 17.26 -0.01 9.78
N LYS A 223 17.58 -1.28 10.00
CA LYS A 223 17.22 -2.35 9.07
C LYS A 223 15.71 -2.55 9.10
N GLU A 224 14.99 -1.82 8.23
CA GLU A 224 13.55 -1.99 8.07
C GLU A 224 13.26 -3.37 7.49
N VAL A 225 12.89 -4.31 8.37
CA VAL A 225 12.37 -5.61 7.97
C VAL A 225 10.96 -5.37 7.44
N LYS A 226 10.84 -5.20 6.12
CA LYS A 226 9.54 -5.27 5.42
C LYS A 226 9.02 -6.70 5.50
N GLN A 227 8.28 -6.99 6.56
CA GLN A 227 7.55 -8.25 6.69
C GLN A 227 6.34 -8.18 5.76
N ILE A 228 6.24 -9.14 4.84
CA ILE A 228 5.07 -9.33 3.98
C ILE A 228 3.98 -9.91 4.88
N VAL A 229 3.03 -9.08 5.30
CA VAL A 229 2.00 -9.49 6.28
C VAL A 229 0.91 -10.35 5.63
N GLN A 230 0.64 -10.22 4.32
CA GLN A 230 -0.34 -11.07 3.64
C GLN A 230 0.00 -11.29 2.18
N SER A 231 0.28 -12.55 1.81
CA SER A 231 0.27 -12.99 0.42
C SER A 231 -1.13 -13.51 0.08
N TRP A 232 -1.86 -12.78 -0.77
CA TRP A 232 -3.12 -13.26 -1.33
C TRP A 232 -2.80 -14.08 -2.57
N THR A 233 -3.15 -15.37 -2.57
CA THR A 233 -3.15 -16.18 -3.79
C THR A 233 -4.55 -16.14 -4.38
N LEU A 234 -4.67 -15.66 -5.62
CA LEU A 234 -5.91 -15.79 -6.38
C LEU A 234 -5.89 -17.15 -7.07
N ALA A 235 -6.81 -18.04 -6.67
CA ALA A 235 -7.11 -19.22 -7.46
C ALA A 235 -7.90 -18.79 -8.72
N PRO A 236 -7.60 -19.33 -9.90
CA PRO A 236 -8.40 -19.12 -11.09
C PRO A 236 -9.62 -20.04 -11.01
N ASP A 237 -10.65 -19.60 -10.29
CA ASP A 237 -12.08 -19.87 -10.52
C ASP A 237 -12.87 -19.77 -9.21
N GLY A 238 -13.73 -18.74 -9.12
CA GLY A 238 -14.91 -18.71 -8.25
C GLY A 238 -14.70 -18.62 -6.74
N ASP A 239 -14.85 -17.39 -6.21
CA ASP A 239 -15.37 -17.07 -4.87
C ASP A 239 -14.89 -17.91 -3.67
N GLU A 240 -13.63 -17.77 -3.28
CA GLU A 240 -13.23 -17.50 -1.88
C GLU A 240 -11.71 -17.29 -1.81
N ALA A 241 -11.29 -16.17 -1.23
CA ALA A 241 -9.91 -15.95 -0.88
C ALA A 241 -9.64 -16.52 0.51
N VAL A 242 -8.95 -17.65 0.58
CA VAL A 242 -8.57 -18.28 1.84
C VAL A 242 -7.26 -17.68 2.34
N ALA A 243 -7.34 -16.94 3.45
CA ALA A 243 -6.17 -16.48 4.18
C ALA A 243 -5.55 -17.65 4.95
N VAL A 244 -4.48 -18.25 4.42
CA VAL A 244 -3.68 -19.24 5.15
C VAL A 244 -2.50 -18.52 5.80
N GLY A 245 -2.63 -18.23 7.09
CA GLY A 245 -1.50 -17.85 7.94
C GLY A 245 -1.82 -16.82 9.00
N GLY A 246 -1.98 -17.26 10.26
CA GLY A 246 -2.03 -16.38 11.41
C GLY A 246 -2.46 -17.13 12.68
N GLY A 247 -1.49 -17.63 13.44
CA GLY A 247 -1.71 -18.32 14.70
C GLY A 247 -2.51 -17.48 15.71
N ALA A 248 -3.32 -18.17 16.50
CA ALA A 248 -4.17 -17.60 17.53
C ALA A 248 -3.38 -16.74 18.53
N GLY A 249 -3.82 -15.49 18.69
CA GLY A 249 -3.30 -14.56 19.68
C GLY A 249 -4.28 -13.41 19.89
N THR A 250 -4.94 -13.45 21.04
CA THR A 250 -5.94 -12.51 21.56
C THR A 250 -5.48 -11.06 21.49
N GLY A 251 -6.45 -10.15 21.30
CA GLY A 251 -6.25 -8.77 20.90
C GLY A 251 -5.29 -7.94 21.74
N ASP A 252 -4.57 -7.06 21.03
CA ASP A 252 -4.47 -5.66 21.44
C ASP A 252 -4.16 -4.78 20.22
N THR A 253 -5.03 -3.80 19.99
CA THR A 253 -4.89 -2.78 18.94
C THR A 253 -3.78 -1.80 19.31
N THR A 254 -2.53 -2.14 18.99
CA THR A 254 -1.45 -1.15 18.81
C THR A 254 -0.60 -1.53 17.60
N LEU A 255 -0.96 -0.94 16.45
CA LEU A 255 -0.13 -0.98 15.26
C LEU A 255 1.18 -0.23 15.55
N ARG A 256 2.32 -0.89 15.25
CA ARG A 256 3.72 -0.45 15.36
C ARG A 256 4.45 -0.89 16.64
N ARG A 257 4.81 -2.16 16.71
CA ARG A 257 5.94 -2.62 17.54
C ARG A 257 7.23 -2.51 16.71
N ARG A 258 8.10 -1.55 17.06
CA ARG A 258 9.50 -1.53 16.63
C ARG A 258 10.21 -2.65 17.40
N LEU A 259 10.75 -3.62 16.69
CA LEU A 259 11.61 -4.66 17.24
C LEU A 259 13.04 -4.14 17.15
N ASN A 260 13.60 -3.72 18.29
CA ASN A 260 15.02 -3.43 18.43
C ASN A 260 15.64 -4.65 19.14
N GLU A 261 16.55 -5.34 18.46
CA GLU A 261 17.63 -6.10 19.08
C GLU A 261 18.95 -5.63 18.49
#